data_AF-A0A8K0D1X4-F1
#
_entry.id   AF-A0A8K0D1X4-F1
#
_cell.length_a   1.000
_cell.length_b   1.000
_cell.length_c   1.000
_cell.angle_alpha   90.00
_cell.angle_beta   90.00
_cell.angle_gamma   90.00
#
_symmetry.space_group_name_H-M   'P 1'
#
loop_
_entity.id
_entity.type
_entity.pdbx_description
1 polymer ?
#
loop_
_entity_poly.entity_id
_entity_poly.type
_entity_poly.pdbx_seq_one_letter_code
_entity_poly.pdbx_strand_id
1 'polypeptide(L)'
;MRTISVGGLSVIWERAKDGDRLQFFNMDFDPTARATFWNVVTGNFFIWTSLVTVNQGTMQRFLAVPTYEASQITLIIFVEFTIITKCISCFSGLIVYAKYYNCGPLTAGFIKKLDKIIPFYVMDTSKQLPGLSGLFVAGLYTTALSTVSTFLNAVSGTIYRDFVEPFMPTTKSERKALNILKLITLTVGLISTGLIFLVEEVGSILRLAVTAPVLGVFTMGMLLPMINSKGAIGGLLGSIMFTLFVTVGNQIYIWNGAIKDHFNPLNTCGCNLTQPINTVHIGNITCKN
;
A
#
# COMPACT_ATOMS: atom_id res chain seq x y z
N MET A 1 10.05 -19.56 -12.89
CA MET A 1 10.07 -20.98 -13.33
C MET A 1 8.85 -21.78 -12.84
N ARG A 2 7.63 -21.24 -12.95
CA ARG A 2 6.36 -21.89 -12.56
C ARG A 2 5.15 -21.55 -13.45
N THR A 3 5.35 -20.76 -14.51
CA THR A 3 4.34 -20.59 -15.57
C THR A 3 3.95 -21.93 -16.19
N ILE A 4 4.87 -22.90 -16.21
CA ILE A 4 4.67 -24.25 -16.75
C ILE A 4 3.64 -25.06 -15.93
N SER A 5 3.57 -24.91 -14.59
CA SER A 5 2.63 -25.68 -13.77
C SER A 5 1.17 -25.23 -13.91
N VAL A 6 0.95 -24.05 -14.50
CA VAL A 6 -0.38 -23.50 -14.79
C VAL A 6 -0.74 -23.71 -16.28
N GLY A 7 0.14 -24.34 -17.07
CA GLY A 7 -0.06 -24.57 -18.51
C GLY A 7 0.57 -23.51 -19.43
N GLY A 8 1.36 -22.58 -18.89
CA GLY A 8 2.07 -21.54 -19.65
C GLY A 8 1.54 -20.12 -19.42
N LEU A 9 2.20 -19.13 -20.06
CA LEU A 9 1.79 -17.73 -20.04
C LEU A 9 0.43 -17.51 -20.72
N SER A 10 0.15 -18.28 -21.78
CA SER A 10 -1.11 -18.24 -22.52
C SER A 10 -2.30 -18.57 -21.62
N VAL A 11 -2.21 -19.65 -20.84
CA VAL A 11 -3.29 -20.08 -19.94
C VAL A 11 -3.53 -19.09 -18.81
N ILE A 12 -2.49 -18.41 -18.32
CA ILE A 12 -2.64 -17.34 -17.32
C ILE A 12 -3.44 -16.18 -17.91
N TRP A 13 -3.12 -15.79 -19.15
CA TRP A 13 -3.79 -14.69 -19.83
C TRP A 13 -5.25 -15.02 -20.17
N GLU A 14 -5.51 -16.23 -20.66
CA GLU A 14 -6.85 -16.72 -20.97
C GLU A 14 -7.74 -16.76 -19.73
N ARG A 15 -7.28 -17.41 -18.65
CA ARG A 15 -8.03 -17.44 -17.38
C ARG A 15 -8.27 -16.04 -16.80
N ALA A 16 -7.30 -15.14 -16.92
CA ALA A 16 -7.45 -13.77 -16.45
C ALA A 16 -8.47 -12.98 -17.28
N LYS A 17 -8.57 -13.27 -18.59
CA LYS A 17 -9.59 -12.71 -19.48
C LYS A 17 -10.97 -13.24 -19.14
N ASP A 18 -11.11 -14.56 -18.97
CA ASP A 18 -12.38 -15.21 -18.60
C ASP A 18 -12.87 -14.78 -17.22
N GLY A 19 -11.94 -14.51 -16.31
CA GLY A 19 -12.19 -13.98 -14.98
C GLY A 19 -12.46 -12.48 -14.88
N ASP A 20 -12.53 -11.80 -16.03
CA ASP A 20 -12.68 -10.35 -16.16
C ASP A 20 -11.66 -9.56 -15.32
N ARG A 21 -10.41 -10.06 -15.22
CA ARG A 21 -9.33 -9.44 -14.44
C ARG A 21 -8.45 -8.50 -15.26
N LEU A 22 -8.61 -8.52 -16.59
CA LEU A 22 -7.81 -7.74 -17.55
C LEU A 22 -8.57 -6.50 -18.07
N GLN A 23 -9.11 -5.71 -17.15
CA GLN A 23 -9.76 -4.43 -17.49
C GLN A 23 -8.73 -3.30 -17.49
N PHE A 24 -7.99 -3.16 -18.59
CA PHE A 24 -6.93 -2.16 -18.68
C PHE A 24 -7.44 -0.72 -18.85
N PHE A 25 -8.50 -0.54 -19.62
CA PHE A 25 -8.98 0.77 -20.05
C PHE A 25 -10.49 0.90 -19.90
N ASN A 26 -10.98 0.87 -18.66
CA ASN A 26 -12.32 1.35 -18.37
C ASN A 26 -12.31 2.89 -18.43
N MET A 27 -12.76 3.47 -19.55
CA MET A 27 -12.74 4.92 -19.81
C MET A 27 -13.98 5.65 -19.28
N ASP A 28 -14.83 4.99 -18.50
CA ASP A 28 -16.01 5.60 -17.91
C ASP A 28 -15.62 6.75 -16.97
N PHE A 29 -16.32 7.88 -17.10
CA PHE A 29 -16.13 9.06 -16.25
C PHE A 29 -16.95 9.00 -14.95
N ASP A 30 -17.48 7.84 -14.59
CA ASP A 30 -18.27 7.67 -13.38
C ASP A 30 -17.36 7.81 -12.12
N PRO A 31 -17.54 8.85 -11.29
CA PRO A 31 -16.75 9.03 -10.08
C PRO A 31 -17.13 8.05 -8.96
N THR A 32 -18.26 7.33 -9.09
CA THR A 32 -18.70 6.31 -8.13
C THR A 32 -18.09 4.94 -8.40
N ALA A 33 -17.60 4.72 -9.62
CA ALA A 33 -16.92 3.48 -9.99
C ALA A 33 -15.54 3.39 -9.32
N ARG A 34 -15.28 2.27 -8.63
CA ARG A 34 -14.06 2.07 -7.81
C ARG A 34 -12.76 2.16 -8.60
N ALA A 35 -12.74 1.68 -9.84
CA ALA A 35 -11.54 1.57 -10.65
C ALA A 35 -11.82 1.84 -12.13
N THR A 36 -11.90 3.12 -12.50
CA THR A 36 -11.83 3.58 -13.89
C THR A 36 -10.41 4.08 -14.19
N PHE A 37 -10.05 4.16 -15.46
CA PHE A 37 -8.78 4.73 -15.91
C PHE A 37 -8.56 6.11 -15.28
N TRP A 38 -9.59 6.96 -15.31
CA TRP A 38 -9.53 8.32 -14.76
C TRP A 38 -9.35 8.33 -13.24
N ASN A 39 -10.14 7.55 -12.50
CA ASN A 39 -10.04 7.49 -11.03
C ASN A 39 -8.68 6.94 -10.58
N VAL A 40 -8.18 5.92 -11.28
CA VAL A 40 -6.88 5.31 -10.97
C VAL A 40 -5.73 6.25 -11.32
N VAL A 41 -5.72 6.88 -12.49
CA VAL A 41 -4.63 7.79 -12.92
C VAL A 41 -4.60 9.03 -12.03
N THR A 42 -5.73 9.70 -11.84
CA THR A 42 -5.80 10.91 -11.00
C THR A 42 -5.50 10.59 -9.54
N GLY A 43 -6.09 9.52 -8.98
CA GLY A 43 -5.83 9.09 -7.61
C GLY A 43 -4.37 8.73 -7.36
N ASN A 44 -3.76 7.94 -8.26
CA ASN A 44 -2.35 7.59 -8.13
C ASN A 44 -1.45 8.82 -8.29
N PHE A 45 -1.76 9.75 -9.21
CA PHE A 45 -0.98 10.97 -9.38
C PHE A 45 -0.85 11.75 -8.05
N PHE A 46 -1.97 12.06 -7.39
CA PHE A 46 -1.93 12.80 -6.13
C PHE A 46 -1.31 12.00 -4.98
N ILE A 47 -1.60 10.70 -4.87
CA ILE A 47 -1.02 9.84 -3.83
C ILE A 47 0.51 9.79 -3.98
N TRP A 48 1.02 9.52 -5.18
CA TRP A 48 2.46 9.43 -5.41
C TRP A 48 3.16 10.78 -5.27
N THR A 49 2.57 11.87 -5.78
CA THR A 49 3.13 13.21 -5.57
C THR A 49 3.22 13.56 -4.08
N SER A 50 2.20 13.23 -3.29
CA SER A 50 2.23 13.42 -1.83
C SER A 50 3.34 12.58 -1.16
N LEU A 51 3.45 11.30 -1.53
CA LEU A 51 4.46 10.39 -0.97
C LEU A 51 5.90 10.76 -1.34
N VAL A 52 6.12 11.39 -2.49
CA VAL A 52 7.47 11.76 -2.94
C VAL A 52 7.86 13.16 -2.48
N THR A 53 6.93 14.12 -2.52
CA THR A 53 7.24 15.55 -2.33
C THR A 53 7.07 16.00 -0.89
N VAL A 54 6.02 15.52 -0.22
CA VAL A 54 5.61 16.03 1.11
C VAL A 54 6.07 15.11 2.23
N ASN A 55 6.28 13.82 1.93
CA ASN A 55 6.74 12.88 2.93
C ASN A 55 8.17 13.21 3.38
N GLN A 56 8.29 13.51 4.67
CA GLN A 56 9.56 13.86 5.30
C GLN A 56 10.65 12.80 5.10
N GLY A 57 10.29 11.51 5.14
CA GLY A 57 11.27 10.43 4.94
C GLY A 57 11.87 10.40 3.53
N THR A 58 11.08 10.78 2.53
CA THR A 58 11.56 10.89 1.15
C THR A 58 12.37 12.17 0.96
N MET A 59 11.89 13.30 1.48
CA MET A 59 12.58 14.59 1.37
C MET A 59 13.98 14.57 2.03
N GLN A 60 14.10 13.92 3.18
CA GLN A 60 15.39 13.73 3.85
C GLN A 60 16.40 12.98 3.00
N ARG A 61 15.96 12.01 2.18
CA ARG A 61 16.85 11.26 1.28
C ARG A 61 17.32 12.14 0.13
N PHE A 62 16.44 12.97 -0.45
CA PHE A 62 16.84 13.90 -1.50
C PHE A 62 17.81 14.98 -1.00
N LEU A 63 17.65 15.44 0.24
CA LEU A 63 18.56 16.42 0.87
C LEU A 63 19.91 15.82 1.27
N ALA A 64 20.03 14.50 1.38
CA ALA A 64 21.29 13.82 1.66
C ALA A 64 22.15 13.59 0.40
N VAL A 65 21.60 13.85 -0.78
CA VAL A 65 22.33 13.77 -2.05
C VAL A 65 23.18 15.05 -2.22
N PRO A 66 24.47 14.93 -2.62
CA PRO A 66 25.40 16.07 -2.61
C PRO A 66 25.09 17.17 -3.64
N THR A 67 24.41 16.84 -4.74
CA THR A 67 24.09 17.81 -5.80
C THR A 67 22.63 17.70 -6.24
N TYR A 68 22.11 18.79 -6.79
CA TYR A 68 20.73 18.85 -7.28
C TYR A 68 20.51 17.92 -8.47
N GLU A 69 21.48 17.84 -9.39
CA GLU A 69 21.43 16.98 -10.58
C GLU A 69 21.42 15.51 -10.18
N ALA A 70 22.22 15.12 -9.18
CA ALA A 70 22.21 13.75 -8.66
C ALA A 70 20.87 13.41 -7.98
N SER A 71 20.21 14.39 -7.38
CA SER A 71 18.87 14.22 -6.78
C SER A 71 17.80 13.97 -7.86
N GLN A 72 17.88 14.69 -8.99
CA GLN A 72 17.01 14.44 -10.15
C GLN A 72 17.21 13.05 -10.74
N ILE A 73 18.45 12.60 -10.90
CA ILE A 73 18.76 11.24 -11.39
C ILE A 73 18.22 10.20 -10.41
N THR A 74 18.39 10.42 -9.10
CA THR A 74 17.84 9.53 -8.06
C THR A 74 16.33 9.41 -8.17
N LEU A 75 15.62 10.51 -8.45
CA LEU A 75 14.18 10.50 -8.67
C LEU A 75 13.79 9.67 -9.91
N ILE A 76 14.50 9.82 -11.03
CA ILE A 76 14.23 9.04 -12.26
C ILE A 76 14.41 7.55 -12.00
N ILE A 77 15.53 7.15 -11.39
CA ILE A 77 15.80 5.74 -11.03
C ILE A 77 14.72 5.20 -10.09
N PHE A 78 14.28 6.00 -9.12
CA PHE A 78 13.21 5.62 -8.20
C PHE A 78 11.87 5.38 -8.92
N VAL A 79 11.50 6.25 -9.86
CA VAL A 79 10.28 6.10 -10.66
C VAL A 79 10.33 4.86 -11.54
N GLU A 80 11.44 4.63 -12.25
CA GLU A 80 11.62 3.45 -13.09
C GLU A 80 11.52 2.15 -12.29
N PHE A 81 12.21 2.07 -11.14
CA PHE A 81 12.16 0.89 -10.29
C PHE A 81 10.77 0.66 -9.68
N THR A 82 10.05 1.75 -9.37
CA THR A 82 8.66 1.68 -8.88
C THR A 82 7.73 1.11 -9.97
N ILE A 83 7.88 1.53 -11.22
CA ILE A 83 7.09 0.99 -12.34
C ILE A 83 7.37 -0.52 -12.50
N ILE A 84 8.64 -0.92 -12.54
CA ILE A 84 9.05 -2.32 -12.70
C ILE A 84 8.47 -3.20 -11.58
N THR A 85 8.61 -2.77 -10.31
CA THR A 85 8.10 -3.54 -9.16
C THR A 85 6.58 -3.63 -9.14
N LYS A 86 5.86 -2.60 -9.61
CA LYS A 86 4.40 -2.65 -9.79
C LYS A 86 3.98 -3.62 -10.89
N CYS A 87 4.65 -3.62 -12.04
CA CYS A 87 4.40 -4.59 -13.11
C CYS A 87 4.59 -6.03 -12.61
N ILE A 88 5.69 -6.30 -11.88
CA ILE A 88 5.95 -7.62 -11.27
C ILE A 88 4.85 -8.00 -10.28
N SER A 89 4.40 -7.05 -9.46
CA SER A 89 3.34 -7.27 -8.46
C SER A 89 1.99 -7.60 -9.13
N CYS A 90 1.58 -6.84 -10.14
CA CYS A 90 0.38 -7.12 -10.93
C CYS A 90 0.45 -8.50 -11.59
N PHE A 91 1.58 -8.81 -12.21
CA PHE A 91 1.80 -10.11 -12.84
C PHE A 91 1.76 -11.26 -11.82
N SER A 92 2.33 -11.08 -10.63
CA SER A 92 2.25 -12.06 -9.55
C SER A 92 0.81 -12.31 -9.11
N GLY A 93 -0.02 -11.27 -9.05
CA GLY A 93 -1.45 -11.37 -8.76
C GLY A 93 -2.20 -12.20 -9.81
N LEU A 94 -1.89 -12.02 -11.10
CA LEU A 94 -2.45 -12.82 -12.18
C LEU A 94 -2.05 -14.29 -12.10
N ILE A 95 -0.79 -14.59 -11.74
CA ILE A 95 -0.34 -15.98 -11.52
C ILE A 95 -1.13 -16.63 -10.39
N VAL A 96 -1.28 -15.93 -9.26
CA VAL A 96 -2.01 -16.44 -8.10
C VAL A 96 -3.48 -16.68 -8.47
N TYR A 97 -4.11 -15.74 -9.19
CA TYR A 97 -5.46 -15.90 -9.69
C TYR A 97 -5.59 -17.12 -10.61
N ALA A 98 -4.70 -17.26 -11.60
CA ALA A 98 -4.73 -18.37 -12.54
C ALA A 98 -4.53 -19.73 -11.86
N LYS A 99 -3.72 -19.81 -10.79
CA LYS A 99 -3.55 -21.03 -9.98
C LYS A 99 -4.83 -21.39 -9.21
N TYR A 100 -5.51 -20.40 -8.64
CA TYR A 100 -6.70 -20.58 -7.82
C TYR A 100 -8.01 -20.23 -8.56
N TYR A 101 -8.00 -20.35 -9.89
CA TYR A 101 -9.09 -19.91 -10.76
C TYR A 101 -10.43 -20.61 -10.44
N ASN A 102 -10.40 -21.93 -10.21
CA ASN A 102 -11.60 -22.74 -9.93
C ASN A 102 -12.02 -22.70 -8.45
N CYS A 103 -11.05 -22.71 -7.55
CA CYS A 103 -11.28 -22.69 -6.11
C CYS A 103 -10.29 -21.75 -5.42
N GLY A 104 -10.80 -20.57 -5.03
CA GLY A 104 -10.04 -19.55 -4.32
C GLY A 104 -9.75 -19.92 -2.87
N PRO A 105 -8.54 -19.68 -2.33
CA PRO A 105 -8.23 -19.94 -0.93
C PRO A 105 -9.05 -19.11 0.05
N LEU A 106 -9.58 -17.96 -0.38
CA LEU A 106 -10.51 -17.13 0.39
C LEU A 106 -11.87 -17.82 0.53
N THR A 107 -12.45 -18.26 -0.59
CA THR A 107 -13.77 -18.90 -0.61
C THR A 107 -13.77 -20.29 0.03
N ALA A 108 -12.65 -20.99 -0.04
CA ALA A 108 -12.43 -22.27 0.64
C ALA A 108 -12.13 -22.13 2.15
N GLY A 109 -12.04 -20.90 2.69
CA GLY A 109 -11.83 -20.65 4.11
C GLY A 109 -10.38 -20.82 4.60
N PHE A 110 -9.42 -21.06 3.71
CA PHE A 110 -8.00 -21.19 4.07
C PHE A 110 -7.37 -19.84 4.47
N ILE A 111 -7.87 -18.72 3.92
CA ILE A 111 -7.47 -17.37 4.32
C ILE A 111 -8.70 -16.56 4.72
N LYS A 112 -8.57 -15.76 5.79
CA LYS A 112 -9.65 -14.85 6.27
C LYS A 112 -9.65 -13.48 5.59
N LYS A 113 -8.51 -13.06 5.03
CA LYS A 113 -8.31 -11.74 4.39
C LYS A 113 -7.52 -11.94 3.10
N LEU A 114 -7.88 -11.17 2.07
CA LEU A 114 -7.26 -11.25 0.74
C LEU A 114 -5.76 -10.88 0.78
N ASP A 115 -5.35 -10.00 1.69
CA ASP A 115 -3.95 -9.56 1.85
C ASP A 115 -2.97 -10.72 2.15
N LYS A 116 -3.49 -11.86 2.63
CA LYS A 116 -2.69 -13.05 2.94
C LYS A 116 -2.51 -13.99 1.74
N ILE A 117 -3.08 -13.68 0.57
CA ILE A 117 -3.08 -14.58 -0.58
C ILE A 117 -1.69 -14.83 -1.17
N ILE A 118 -0.83 -13.80 -1.24
CA ILE A 118 0.52 -13.95 -1.78
C ILE A 118 1.41 -14.75 -0.83
N PRO A 119 1.48 -14.46 0.48
CA PRO A 119 2.17 -15.33 1.42
C PRO A 119 1.66 -16.77 1.39
N PHE A 120 0.33 -16.98 1.35
CA PHE A 120 -0.26 -18.31 1.24
C PHE A 120 0.20 -19.04 -0.04
N TYR A 121 0.16 -18.36 -1.18
CA TYR A 121 0.61 -18.90 -2.47
C TYR A 121 2.08 -19.34 -2.43
N VAL A 122 2.96 -18.51 -1.84
CA VAL A 122 4.39 -18.85 -1.73
C VAL A 122 4.57 -20.06 -0.83
N MET A 123 3.92 -20.11 0.33
CA MET A 123 4.02 -21.24 1.26
C MET A 123 3.49 -22.54 0.64
N ASP A 124 2.34 -22.50 -0.03
CA ASP A 124 1.73 -23.66 -0.68
C ASP A 124 2.60 -24.20 -1.81
N THR A 125 3.15 -23.30 -2.64
CA THR A 125 3.89 -23.71 -3.83
C THR A 125 5.35 -24.10 -3.50
N SER A 126 5.90 -23.63 -2.38
CA SER A 126 7.32 -23.84 -2.01
C SER A 126 7.57 -25.11 -1.18
N LYS A 127 6.56 -25.97 -1.00
CA LYS A 127 6.68 -27.24 -0.24
C LYS A 127 7.82 -28.15 -0.72
N GLN A 128 8.17 -28.07 -2.00
CA GLN A 128 9.21 -28.92 -2.62
C GLN A 128 10.64 -28.36 -2.52
N LEU A 129 10.79 -27.08 -2.15
CA LEU A 129 12.09 -26.38 -2.10
C LEU A 129 12.30 -25.85 -0.67
N PRO A 130 12.93 -26.64 0.22
CA PRO A 130 13.20 -26.21 1.58
C PRO A 130 14.05 -24.93 1.57
N GLY A 131 13.71 -23.96 2.42
CA GLY A 131 14.40 -22.67 2.53
C GLY A 131 13.82 -21.52 1.69
N LEU A 132 13.11 -21.80 0.59
CA LEU A 132 12.53 -20.75 -0.26
C LEU A 132 11.43 -19.94 0.47
N SER A 133 10.61 -20.62 1.27
CA SER A 133 9.63 -19.98 2.15
C SER A 133 10.29 -19.08 3.20
N GLY A 134 11.39 -19.55 3.81
CA GLY A 134 12.18 -18.78 4.76
C GLY A 134 12.78 -17.52 4.14
N LEU A 135 13.34 -17.63 2.94
CA LEU A 135 13.89 -16.49 2.20
C LEU A 135 12.81 -15.44 1.88
N PHE A 136 11.63 -15.88 1.46
CA PHE A 136 10.49 -14.99 1.20
C PHE A 136 10.06 -14.23 2.46
N VAL A 137 9.89 -14.95 3.58
CA VAL A 137 9.49 -14.36 4.86
C VAL A 137 10.56 -13.40 5.37
N ALA A 138 11.85 -13.75 5.26
CA ALA A 138 12.96 -12.87 5.61
C ALA A 138 12.94 -11.56 4.80
N GLY A 139 12.79 -11.65 3.48
CA GLY A 139 12.69 -10.46 2.60
C GLY A 139 11.48 -9.59 2.92
N LEU A 140 10.33 -10.19 3.26
CA LEU A 140 9.13 -9.48 3.70
C LEU A 140 9.39 -8.68 4.98
N TYR A 141 10.02 -9.31 5.98
CA TYR A 141 10.38 -8.64 7.23
C TYR A 141 11.42 -7.53 7.03
N THR A 142 12.46 -7.77 6.24
CA THR A 142 13.47 -6.74 5.93
C THR A 142 12.83 -5.53 5.23
N THR A 143 11.93 -5.76 4.28
CA THR A 143 11.21 -4.69 3.58
C THR A 143 10.33 -3.90 4.54
N ALA A 144 9.55 -4.58 5.38
CA ALA A 144 8.72 -3.94 6.40
C ALA A 144 9.56 -3.12 7.40
N LEU A 145 10.67 -3.68 7.89
CA LEU A 145 11.55 -3.03 8.85
C LEU A 145 12.22 -1.77 8.27
N SER A 146 12.63 -1.81 7.00
CA SER A 146 13.20 -0.64 6.31
C SER A 146 12.21 0.54 6.21
N THR A 147 10.93 0.21 6.00
CA THR A 147 9.84 1.19 5.92
C THR A 147 9.55 1.78 7.30
N VAL A 148 9.40 0.93 8.31
CA VAL A 148 9.18 1.36 9.72
C VAL A 148 10.33 2.23 10.20
N SER A 149 11.58 1.84 9.92
CA SER A 149 12.76 2.63 10.28
C SER A 149 12.74 4.02 9.65
N THR A 150 12.34 4.12 8.37
CA THR A 150 12.22 5.41 7.68
C THR A 150 11.15 6.29 8.31
N PHE A 151 9.97 5.74 8.63
CA PHE A 151 8.90 6.49 9.29
C PHE A 151 9.29 6.94 10.70
N LEU A 152 9.88 6.05 11.51
CA LEU A 152 10.35 6.39 12.84
C LEU A 152 11.41 7.49 12.80
N ASN A 153 12.38 7.40 11.88
CA ASN A 153 13.39 8.45 11.71
C ASN A 153 12.78 9.79 11.28
N ALA A 154 11.82 9.75 10.35
CA ALA A 154 11.13 10.95 9.89
C ALA A 154 10.34 11.62 11.01
N VAL A 155 9.54 10.86 11.77
CA VAL A 155 8.75 11.38 12.89
C VAL A 155 9.66 11.91 14.00
N SER A 156 10.66 11.14 14.41
CA SER A 156 11.60 11.58 15.45
C SER A 156 12.38 12.82 15.05
N GLY A 157 12.82 12.90 13.79
CA GLY A 157 13.52 14.07 13.26
C GLY A 157 12.62 15.30 13.22
N THR A 158 11.35 15.12 12.87
CA THR A 158 10.35 16.21 12.85
C THR A 158 10.04 16.68 14.28
N ILE A 159 9.78 15.76 15.21
CA ILE A 159 9.57 16.12 16.63
C ILE A 159 10.79 16.84 17.20
N TYR A 160 11.99 16.35 16.91
CA TYR A 160 13.22 16.96 17.37
C TYR A 160 13.39 18.38 16.82
N ARG A 161 13.32 18.57 15.50
CA ARG A 161 13.53 19.87 14.86
C ARG A 161 12.44 20.89 15.16
N ASP A 162 11.18 20.46 15.21
CA ASP A 162 10.05 21.39 15.29
C ASP A 162 9.66 21.72 16.73
N PHE A 163 9.88 20.80 17.68
CA PHE A 163 9.39 20.94 19.06
C PHE A 163 10.46 20.87 20.15
N VAL A 164 11.66 20.36 19.86
CA VAL A 164 12.72 20.23 20.89
C VAL A 164 13.85 21.22 20.64
N GLU A 165 14.34 21.27 19.40
CA GLU A 165 15.43 22.14 18.98
C GLU A 165 15.17 23.64 19.22
N PRO A 166 13.95 24.20 18.99
CA PRO A 166 13.70 25.62 19.21
C PRO A 166 13.81 26.05 20.68
N PHE A 167 13.68 25.12 21.63
CA PHE A 167 13.78 25.37 23.06
C PHE A 167 15.17 25.02 23.63
N MET A 168 16.10 24.56 22.79
CA MET A 168 17.44 24.16 23.21
C MET A 168 18.42 25.35 23.13
N PRO A 169 19.35 25.50 24.09
CA PRO A 169 20.39 26.52 24.01
C PRO A 169 21.27 26.38 22.76
N THR A 170 21.80 27.51 22.28
CA THR A 170 22.55 27.66 21.01
C THR A 170 23.84 26.83 20.96
N THR A 171 24.47 26.57 22.11
CA THR A 171 25.65 25.69 22.24
C THR A 171 25.21 24.22 22.32
N LYS A 172 25.00 23.61 21.15
CA LYS A 172 24.56 22.22 21.01
C LYS A 172 25.73 21.26 21.11
N SER A 173 25.62 20.27 22.01
CA SER A 173 26.46 19.08 21.96
C SER A 173 25.81 18.07 21.02
N GLU A 174 26.49 17.68 19.93
CA GLU A 174 26.00 16.67 18.98
C GLU A 174 25.57 15.38 19.69
N ARG A 175 26.32 14.97 20.72
CA ARG A 175 26.03 13.78 21.51
C ARG A 175 24.70 13.89 22.27
N LYS A 176 24.36 15.06 22.80
CA LYS A 176 23.07 15.30 23.47
C LYS A 176 21.92 15.26 22.46
N ALA A 177 22.07 15.91 21.30
CA ALA A 177 21.08 15.88 20.23
C ALA A 177 20.78 14.44 19.76
N LEU A 178 21.84 13.65 19.51
CA LEU A 178 21.71 12.26 19.10
C LEU A 178 21.04 11.38 20.17
N ASN A 179 21.36 11.57 21.45
CA ASN A 179 20.72 10.81 22.52
C ASN A 179 19.23 11.14 22.65
N ILE A 180 18.85 12.41 22.49
CA ILE A 180 17.45 12.84 22.49
C ILE A 180 16.70 12.24 21.29
N LEU A 181 17.29 12.28 20.09
CA LEU A 181 16.69 11.71 18.89
C LEU A 181 16.46 10.19 19.03
N LYS A 182 17.43 9.47 19.63
CA LYS A 182 17.29 8.04 19.95
C LYS A 182 16.17 7.79 20.95
N LEU A 183 16.05 8.61 21.99
CA LEU A 183 14.99 8.50 22.99
C LEU A 183 13.61 8.72 22.37
N ILE A 184 13.44 9.77 21.56
CA ILE A 184 12.19 10.04 20.83
C ILE A 184 11.83 8.86 19.94
N THR A 185 12.80 8.32 19.19
CA THR A 185 12.60 7.17 18.31
C THR A 185 12.11 5.94 19.06
N LEU A 186 12.70 5.65 20.23
CA LEU A 186 12.28 4.54 21.07
C LEU A 186 10.86 4.75 21.59
N THR A 187 10.54 5.93 22.10
CA THR A 187 9.21 6.26 22.64
C THR A 187 8.13 6.16 21.55
N VAL A 188 8.36 6.76 20.38
CA VAL A 188 7.42 6.69 19.24
C VAL A 188 7.25 5.25 18.77
N GLY A 189 8.32 4.45 18.74
CA GLY A 189 8.26 3.03 18.37
C GLY A 189 7.42 2.20 19.34
N LEU A 190 7.56 2.42 20.66
CA LEU A 190 6.77 1.76 21.69
C LEU A 190 5.28 2.14 21.58
N ILE A 191 4.98 3.43 21.41
CA ILE A 191 3.61 3.92 21.21
C ILE A 191 3.00 3.30 19.95
N SER A 192 3.73 3.31 18.83
CA SER A 192 3.27 2.75 17.56
C SER A 192 2.99 1.26 17.64
N THR A 193 3.80 0.52 18.41
CA THR A 193 3.59 -0.91 18.67
C THR A 193 2.34 -1.13 19.54
N GLY A 194 2.09 -0.28 20.53
CA GLY A 194 0.86 -0.34 21.34
C GLY A 194 -0.41 -0.02 20.53
N LEU A 195 -0.32 0.96 19.62
CA LEU A 195 -1.44 1.36 18.77
C LEU A 195 -1.87 0.28 17.77
N ILE A 196 -1.02 -0.69 17.44
CA ILE A 196 -1.37 -1.74 16.48
C ILE A 196 -2.60 -2.55 16.93
N PHE A 197 -2.75 -2.77 18.24
CA PHE A 197 -3.87 -3.51 18.82
C PHE A 197 -5.21 -2.76 18.73
N LEU A 198 -5.15 -1.44 18.55
CA LEU A 198 -6.35 -0.58 18.39
C LEU A 198 -6.70 -0.39 16.91
N VAL A 199 -5.71 -0.47 16.02
CA VAL A 199 -5.86 -0.14 14.59
C VAL A 199 -6.40 -1.30 13.75
N GLU A 200 -6.45 -2.54 14.28
CA GLU A 200 -7.00 -3.69 13.54
C GLU A 200 -8.46 -3.49 13.08
N GLU A 201 -9.18 -2.55 13.68
CA GLU A 201 -10.57 -2.18 13.36
C GLU A 201 -10.72 -0.93 12.45
N VAL A 202 -9.64 -0.21 12.17
CA VAL A 202 -9.71 1.08 11.44
C VAL A 202 -9.38 0.89 9.96
N GLY A 203 -10.39 1.08 9.10
CA GLY A 203 -10.27 0.89 7.65
C GLY A 203 -9.17 1.74 6.98
N SER A 204 -8.56 1.20 5.93
CA SER A 204 -7.46 1.84 5.16
C SER A 204 -7.85 3.19 4.54
N ILE A 205 -9.13 3.41 4.27
CA ILE A 205 -9.69 4.61 3.65
C ILE A 205 -9.49 5.85 4.54
N LEU A 206 -9.54 5.69 5.87
CA LEU A 206 -9.39 6.81 6.80
C LEU A 206 -8.00 7.46 6.73
N ARG A 207 -6.97 6.69 6.33
CA ARG A 207 -5.59 7.20 6.21
C ARG A 207 -5.42 8.17 5.04
N LEU A 208 -6.18 7.98 3.96
CA LEU A 208 -6.15 8.87 2.80
C LEU A 208 -6.78 10.24 3.10
N ALA A 209 -7.62 10.32 4.13
CA ALA A 209 -8.31 11.56 4.49
C ALA A 209 -7.37 12.68 4.96
N VAL A 210 -6.17 12.32 5.44
CA VAL A 210 -5.21 13.27 6.02
C VAL A 210 -4.10 13.61 5.01
N THR A 211 -3.73 12.70 4.11
CA THR A 211 -2.56 12.90 3.22
C THR A 211 -2.84 13.85 2.05
N ALA A 212 -4.07 13.87 1.53
CA ALA A 212 -4.45 14.74 0.41
C ALA A 212 -4.53 16.24 0.78
N PRO A 213 -5.16 16.63 1.91
CA PRO A 213 -5.16 18.02 2.39
C PRO A 213 -3.77 18.64 2.54
N VAL A 214 -2.81 17.87 3.08
CA VAL A 214 -1.44 18.36 3.30
C VAL A 214 -0.74 18.64 1.97
N LEU A 215 -0.87 17.76 0.97
CA LEU A 215 -0.35 18.04 -0.38
C LEU A 215 -0.95 19.32 -0.96
N GLY A 216 -2.25 19.55 -0.76
CA GLY A 216 -2.94 20.76 -1.19
C GLY A 216 -2.29 22.03 -0.61
N VAL A 217 -2.03 22.07 0.70
CA VAL A 217 -1.39 23.21 1.37
C VAL A 217 0.05 23.44 0.89
N PHE A 218 0.84 22.37 0.73
CA PHE A 218 2.20 22.48 0.20
C PHE A 218 2.22 23.03 -1.23
N THR A 219 1.35 22.51 -2.09
CA THR A 219 1.25 22.95 -3.49
C THR A 219 0.79 24.41 -3.58
N MET A 220 -0.21 24.77 -2.77
CA MET A 220 -0.68 26.14 -2.63
C MET A 220 0.44 27.09 -2.18
N GLY A 221 1.21 26.72 -1.17
CA GLY A 221 2.32 27.53 -0.66
C GLY A 221 3.48 27.70 -1.66
N MET A 222 3.71 26.71 -2.53
CA MET A 222 4.76 26.79 -3.56
C MET A 222 4.33 27.55 -4.81
N LEU A 223 3.10 27.35 -5.29
CA LEU A 223 2.65 27.84 -6.60
C LEU A 223 1.86 29.15 -6.55
N LEU A 224 1.24 29.46 -5.40
CA LEU A 224 0.33 30.60 -5.28
C LEU A 224 0.94 31.65 -4.35
N PRO A 225 1.61 32.70 -4.89
CA PRO A 225 2.26 33.73 -4.07
C PRO A 225 1.27 34.60 -3.28
N MET A 226 -0.03 34.49 -3.58
CA MET A 226 -1.09 35.28 -2.96
C MET A 226 -1.62 34.68 -1.64
N ILE A 227 -1.18 33.47 -1.27
CA ILE A 227 -1.75 32.76 -0.11
C ILE A 227 -1.06 33.20 1.19
N ASN A 228 -1.88 33.61 2.16
CA ASN A 228 -1.44 33.93 3.52
C ASN A 228 -1.61 32.74 4.46
N SER A 229 -0.95 32.77 5.63
CA SER A 229 -0.97 31.67 6.62
C SER A 229 -2.37 31.36 7.15
N LYS A 230 -3.24 32.38 7.30
CA LYS A 230 -4.63 32.19 7.77
C LYS A 230 -5.46 31.43 6.73
N GLY A 231 -5.31 31.78 5.45
CA GLY A 231 -5.94 31.10 4.32
C GLY A 231 -5.45 29.67 4.18
N ALA A 232 -4.15 29.42 4.35
CA ALA A 232 -3.58 28.08 4.35
C ALA A 232 -4.17 27.19 5.46
N ILE A 233 -4.26 27.70 6.70
CA ILE A 233 -4.86 26.97 7.83
C ILE A 233 -6.36 26.74 7.60
N GLY A 234 -7.09 27.76 7.11
CA GLY A 234 -8.51 27.63 6.79
C GLY A 234 -8.78 26.58 5.71
N GLY A 235 -7.97 26.56 4.65
CA GLY A 235 -8.03 25.56 3.58
C GLY A 235 -7.68 24.15 4.08
N LEU A 236 -6.69 24.01 4.95
CA LEU A 236 -6.33 22.74 5.57
C LEU A 236 -7.47 22.17 6.41
N LEU A 237 -8.02 22.97 7.33
CA LEU A 237 -9.11 22.53 8.20
C LEU A 237 -10.37 22.22 7.40
N GLY A 238 -10.73 23.08 6.43
CA GLY A 238 -11.87 22.86 5.55
C GLY A 238 -11.77 21.57 4.73
N SER A 239 -10.59 21.31 4.14
CA SER A 239 -10.35 20.10 3.36
C SER A 239 -10.30 18.83 4.22
N ILE A 240 -9.72 18.89 5.43
CA ILE A 240 -9.79 17.77 6.38
C ILE A 240 -11.24 17.47 6.77
N MET A 241 -12.03 18.47 7.11
CA MET A 241 -13.44 18.30 7.47
C MET A 241 -14.26 17.70 6.32
N PHE A 242 -14.08 18.22 5.11
CA PHE A 242 -14.75 17.69 3.92
C PHE A 242 -14.34 16.24 3.64
N THR A 243 -13.05 15.93 3.72
CA THR A 243 -12.57 14.57 3.42
C THR A 243 -13.00 13.58 4.51
N LEU A 244 -13.03 13.99 5.78
CA LEU A 244 -13.59 13.17 6.86
C LEU A 244 -15.08 12.93 6.65
N PHE A 245 -15.85 13.95 6.26
CA PHE A 245 -17.28 13.80 5.96
C PHE A 245 -17.51 12.75 4.87
N VAL A 246 -16.77 12.82 3.75
CA VAL A 246 -16.88 11.85 2.64
C VAL A 246 -16.43 10.44 3.06
N THR A 247 -15.28 10.32 3.72
CA THR A 247 -14.70 9.00 4.06
C THR A 247 -15.47 8.28 5.16
N VAL A 248 -15.89 9.00 6.20
CA VAL A 248 -16.73 8.44 7.27
C VAL A 248 -18.12 8.12 6.73
N GLY A 249 -18.71 8.99 5.91
CA GLY A 249 -19.97 8.73 5.24
C GLY A 249 -19.92 7.42 4.44
N ASN A 250 -18.91 7.27 3.58
CA ASN A 250 -18.71 6.04 2.81
C ASN A 250 -18.57 4.80 3.72
N GLN A 251 -17.82 4.90 4.82
CA GLN A 251 -17.65 3.78 5.75
C GLN A 251 -18.95 3.40 6.47
N ILE A 252 -19.79 4.37 6.82
CA ILE A 252 -21.12 4.14 7.40
C ILE A 252 -22.03 3.45 6.39
N TYR A 253 -22.04 3.88 5.12
CA TYR A 253 -22.83 3.23 4.07
C TYR A 253 -22.37 1.79 3.80
N ILE A 254 -21.06 1.51 3.87
CA ILE A 254 -20.51 0.16 3.78
C ILE A 254 -20.95 -0.69 4.98
N TRP A 255 -20.85 -0.15 6.21
CA TRP A 255 -21.30 -0.85 7.42
C TRP A 255 -22.78 -1.21 7.34
N ASN A 256 -23.62 -0.24 6.95
CA ASN A 256 -25.07 -0.44 6.80
C ASN A 256 -25.44 -1.34 5.61
N GLY A 257 -24.47 -1.85 4.84
CA GLY A 257 -24.67 -2.78 3.73
C GLY A 257 -25.28 -2.14 2.47
N ALA A 258 -25.39 -0.81 2.43
CA ALA A 258 -25.90 -0.07 1.28
C ALA A 258 -24.88 -0.04 0.12
N ILE A 259 -23.59 -0.12 0.44
CA ILE A 259 -22.49 -0.26 -0.52
C ILE A 259 -21.77 -1.57 -0.22
N LYS A 260 -21.83 -2.54 -1.14
CA LYS A 260 -21.06 -3.78 -1.05
C LYS A 260 -19.79 -3.63 -1.86
N ASP A 261 -18.66 -4.05 -1.29
CA ASP A 261 -17.41 -4.19 -2.04
C ASP A 261 -17.63 -5.20 -3.18
N HIS A 262 -17.79 -4.71 -4.40
CA HIS A 262 -17.86 -5.54 -5.59
C HIS A 262 -16.46 -6.09 -5.89
N PHE A 263 -16.14 -7.27 -5.35
CA PHE A 263 -15.07 -8.08 -5.89
C PHE A 263 -15.57 -8.76 -7.16
N ASN A 264 -14.75 -8.79 -8.21
CA ASN A 264 -15.04 -9.61 -9.39
C ASN A 264 -15.30 -11.06 -8.92
N PRO A 265 -16.32 -11.74 -9.49
CA PRO A 265 -16.75 -13.04 -9.01
C PRO A 265 -15.56 -14.00 -8.91
N LEU A 266 -15.50 -14.71 -7.78
CA LEU A 266 -14.57 -15.81 -7.57
C LEU A 266 -15.34 -17.09 -7.87
N ASN A 267 -14.85 -17.88 -8.83
CA ASN A 267 -15.45 -19.19 -9.09
C ASN A 267 -15.28 -20.09 -7.86
N THR A 268 -16.33 -20.84 -7.55
CA THR A 268 -16.38 -21.82 -6.43
C THR A 268 -16.46 -23.25 -6.92
N CYS A 269 -16.31 -23.43 -8.23
CA CYS A 269 -16.43 -24.70 -8.90
C CYS A 269 -15.34 -25.69 -8.45
N GLY A 270 -15.75 -26.77 -7.78
CA GLY A 270 -14.85 -27.85 -7.35
C GLY A 270 -14.15 -27.66 -6.00
N CYS A 271 -14.58 -26.69 -5.18
CA CYS A 271 -14.12 -26.62 -3.79
C CYS A 271 -14.72 -27.78 -2.96
N ASN A 272 -13.98 -28.87 -2.79
CA ASN A 272 -14.35 -29.94 -1.87
C ASN A 272 -13.94 -29.51 -0.44
N LEU A 273 -14.88 -28.99 0.34
CA LEU A 273 -14.68 -28.36 1.66
C LEU A 273 -14.24 -29.33 2.79
N THR A 274 -13.84 -30.56 2.46
CA THR A 274 -13.65 -31.66 3.44
C THR A 274 -12.26 -32.30 3.44
N GLN A 275 -11.28 -31.85 2.64
CA GLN A 275 -9.95 -32.48 2.64
C GLN A 275 -8.82 -31.61 3.23
N PRO A 276 -8.00 -32.14 4.15
CA PRO A 276 -6.77 -31.48 4.61
C PRO A 276 -5.70 -31.48 3.51
N ILE A 277 -4.73 -30.57 3.69
CA ILE A 277 -3.71 -29.99 2.79
C ILE A 277 -2.92 -30.96 1.87
N ASN A 278 -3.07 -32.29 2.00
CA ASN A 278 -2.22 -33.28 1.35
C ASN A 278 -2.80 -33.94 0.08
N THR A 279 -4.04 -33.64 -0.35
CA THR A 279 -4.67 -34.37 -1.47
C THR A 279 -5.49 -33.53 -2.44
N VAL A 280 -5.16 -32.26 -2.69
CA VAL A 280 -5.77 -31.56 -3.84
C VAL A 280 -5.06 -32.00 -5.13
N HIS A 281 -5.43 -33.18 -5.62
CA HIS A 281 -5.23 -33.54 -7.02
C HIS A 281 -6.25 -32.77 -7.86
N ILE A 282 -5.75 -32.00 -8.83
CA ILE A 282 -6.59 -31.37 -9.86
C ILE A 282 -7.11 -32.51 -10.76
N GLY A 283 -8.21 -33.13 -10.37
CA GLY A 283 -9.00 -33.98 -11.26
C GLY A 283 -9.80 -33.12 -12.23
N ASN A 284 -9.92 -33.56 -13.48
CA ASN A 284 -10.81 -32.97 -14.47
C ASN A 284 -12.25 -33.02 -13.94
N ILE A 285 -12.77 -31.89 -13.47
CA ILE A 285 -14.18 -31.75 -13.13
C ILE A 285 -14.76 -30.69 -14.06
N THR A 286 -15.52 -31.15 -15.04
CA THR A 286 -16.32 -30.33 -15.95
C THR A 286 -17.37 -29.57 -15.15
N CYS A 287 -17.33 -28.25 -15.23
CA CYS A 287 -18.37 -27.37 -14.70
C CYS A 287 -19.42 -27.17 -15.79
N LYS A 288 -20.68 -27.52 -15.51
CA LYS A 288 -21.80 -27.21 -16.41
C LYS A 288 -22.16 -25.73 -16.22
N ASN A 289 -22.30 -25.04 -17.35
CA ASN A 289 -22.62 -23.62 -17.55
C ASN A 289 -23.67 -23.05 -16.58
#